data_AF-A0A951AIS9-F1
#
_entry.id   AF-A0A951AIS9-F1
#
_cell.length_a   1.000
_cell.length_b   1.000
_cell.length_c   1.000
_cell.angle_alpha   90.00
_cell.angle_beta   90.00
_cell.angle_gamma   90.00
#
_symmetry.space_group_name_H-M   'P 1'
#
loop_
_entity.id
_entity.type
_entity.pdbx_description
1 polymer ?
#
loop_
_entity_poly.entity_id
_entity_poly.type
_entity_poly.pdbx_seq_one_letter_code
_entity_poly.pdbx_strand_id
1 'polypeptide(L)' 'SIEMRPEVVVLVTGDADFAHLALQLRRRGIRVEVAATAQTLGTGLKDAANEVIDLVPLFKTFELMKTGDQ' A
#
# COMPACT_ATOMS: atom_id res chain seq x y z
N SER A 1 -10.16 19.64 -17.63
CA SER A 1 -9.32 18.80 -16.75
C SER A 1 -10.24 17.89 -15.97
N ILE A 2 -10.04 16.57 -15.98
CA ILE A 2 -10.87 15.63 -15.20
C ILE A 2 -10.34 15.68 -13.76
N GLU A 3 -11.19 16.07 -12.81
CA GLU A 3 -10.82 16.06 -11.39
C GLU A 3 -10.93 14.63 -10.86
N MET A 4 -9.80 14.03 -10.48
CA MET A 4 -9.77 12.68 -9.87
C MET A 4 -10.31 12.74 -8.44
N ARG A 5 -11.35 11.95 -8.17
CA ARG A 5 -11.94 11.76 -6.83
C ARG A 5 -12.05 10.27 -6.52
N PRO A 6 -10.94 9.59 -6.23
CA PRO A 6 -10.97 8.18 -5.89
C PRO A 6 -11.62 7.97 -4.51
N GLU A 7 -12.34 6.86 -4.37
CA GLU A 7 -12.83 6.40 -3.06
C GLU A 7 -11.70 5.76 -2.25
N VAL A 8 -10.80 5.05 -2.95
CA VAL A 8 -9.66 4.33 -2.37
C VAL A 8 -8.39 4.66 -3.13
N VAL A 9 -7.30 4.88 -2.39
CA VAL A 9 -5.93 4.98 -2.92
C VAL A 9 -5.08 3.90 -2.26
N VAL A 10 -4.42 3.09 -3.07
CA VAL A 10 -3.45 2.09 -2.60
C VAL A 10 -2.05 2.62 -2.84
N LEU A 11 -1.30 2.86 -1.77
CA LEU A 11 0.12 3.22 -1.83
C LEU A 11 0.95 1.93 -1.76
N VAL A 12 1.61 1.58 -2.86
CA VAL A 12 2.53 0.43 -2.90
C VAL A 12 3.92 0.91 -2.53
N THR A 13 4.19 1.03 -1.22
CA THR A 13 5.48 1.48 -0.69
C THR A 13 5.63 1.10 0.78
N GLY A 14 6.87 0.87 1.21
CA GLY A 14 7.23 0.76 2.63
C GLY A 14 7.76 2.06 3.25
N ASP A 15 7.98 3.09 2.43
CA ASP A 15 8.68 4.31 2.82
C ASP A 15 7.86 5.20 3.76
N ALA A 16 8.41 5.46 4.96
CA ALA A 16 7.77 6.25 6.01
C ALA A 16 7.45 7.69 5.58
N ASP A 17 8.16 8.25 4.61
CA ASP A 17 7.98 9.65 4.16
C ASP A 17 6.60 9.88 3.52
N PHE A 18 5.92 8.82 3.06
CA PHE A 18 4.57 8.90 2.53
C PHE A 18 3.47 9.02 3.60
N ALA A 19 3.81 8.93 4.89
CA ALA A 19 2.84 9.06 5.99
C ALA A 19 2.08 10.39 5.91
N HIS A 20 2.74 11.48 5.55
CA HIS A 20 2.09 12.78 5.41
C HIS A 20 1.06 12.79 4.25
N LEU A 21 1.39 12.18 3.11
CA LEU A 21 0.48 12.06 1.98
C LEU A 21 -0.76 11.23 2.35
N ALA A 22 -0.55 10.07 3.00
CA ALA A 22 -1.63 9.21 3.45
C ALA A 22 -2.61 9.96 4.39
N LEU A 23 -2.08 10.73 5.34
CA LEU A 23 -2.90 11.55 6.23
C LEU A 23 -3.68 12.64 5.48
N GLN A 24 -3.07 13.32 4.49
CA GLN A 24 -3.76 14.35 3.71
C GLN A 24 -4.92 13.76 2.90
N LEU A 25 -4.74 12.60 2.27
CA LEU A 25 -5.79 11.90 1.52
C LEU A 25 -6.94 11.46 2.45
N ARG A 26 -6.62 10.88 3.61
CA ARG A 26 -7.61 10.51 4.64
C ARG A 26 -8.45 11.70 5.11
N ARG A 27 -7.82 12.86 5.34
CA ARG A 27 -8.52 14.09 5.73
C ARG A 27 -9.48 14.59 4.64
N ARG A 28 -9.25 14.23 3.38
CA ARG A 28 -10.17 14.51 2.27
C ARG A 28 -11.28 13.46 2.12
N GLY A 29 -11.36 12.50 3.04
CA GLY A 29 -12.35 11.41 3.01
C GLY A 29 -11.96 10.25 2.11
N ILE A 30 -10.73 10.21 1.59
CA ILE A 30 -10.25 9.12 0.73
C ILE A 30 -9.70 8.01 1.62
N ARG A 31 -10.14 6.77 1.39
CA ARG A 31 -9.57 5.60 2.08
C ARG A 31 -8.18 5.33 1.54
N VAL A 32 -7.18 5.24 2.41
CA VAL A 32 -5.80 4.97 2.04
C VAL A 32 -5.38 3.61 2.57
N GLU A 33 -4.97 2.73 1.66
CA GLU A 33 -4.41 1.43 1.98
C GLU A 33 -2.94 1.43 1.61
N VAL A 34 -2.11 0.75 2.41
CA VAL A 34 -0.67 0.63 2.13
C VAL A 34 -0.37 -0.82 1.83
N ALA A 35 0.16 -1.09 0.64
CA ALA A 35 0.60 -2.40 0.23
C ALA A 35 2.12 -2.51 0.39
N ALA A 36 2.56 -3.32 1.35
CA ALA A 36 3.97 -3.51 1.69
C ALA A 36 4.17 -4.88 2.35
N THR A 37 5.43 -5.27 2.58
CA THR A 37 5.71 -6.36 3.52
C THR A 37 5.96 -5.77 4.91
N ALA A 38 5.74 -6.56 5.97
CA ALA A 38 5.99 -6.10 7.33
C ALA A 38 7.46 -5.65 7.55
N GLN A 39 8.40 -6.18 6.79
CA GLN A 39 9.83 -5.85 6.88
C GLN A 39 10.15 -4.49 6.27
N THR A 40 9.40 -4.05 5.26
CA THR A 40 9.65 -2.79 4.57
C THR A 40 8.80 -1.64 5.10
N LEU A 41 7.75 -1.92 5.86
CA LEU A 41 6.79 -0.92 6.31
C LEU A 41 7.36 -0.05 7.45
N GLY A 42 7.53 1.24 7.17
CA GLY A 42 7.82 2.26 8.18
C GLY A 42 6.68 2.45 9.18
N THR A 43 7.00 2.58 10.46
CA THR A 43 6.03 2.68 11.57
C THR A 43 5.05 3.84 11.39
N GLY A 44 5.54 5.03 11.00
CA GLY A 44 4.69 6.20 10.76
C GLY A 44 3.71 6.02 9.60
N LEU A 45 4.09 5.26 8.56
CA LEU A 45 3.21 4.98 7.42
C LEU A 45 2.10 4.01 7.82
N LYS A 46 2.40 3.01 8.67
CA LYS A 46 1.41 2.08 9.21
C LYS A 46 0.28 2.80 9.94
N ASP A 47 0.60 3.74 10.82
CA ASP A 47 -0.38 4.50 11.60
C ASP A 47 -1.16 5.52 10.73
N ALA A 48 -0.53 5.99 9.65
CA ALA A 48 -1.12 6.91 8.70
C ALA A 48 -2.10 6.23 7.73
N ALA A 49 -2.05 4.91 7.55
CA ALA A 49 -2.96 4.17 6.67
C ALA A 49 -4.30 3.84 7.35
N ASN A 50 -5.34 3.55 6.55
CA ASN A 50 -6.55 2.90 7.03
C ASN A 50 -6.35 1.39 7.20
N GLU A 51 -5.57 0.78 6.30
CA GLU A 51 -5.29 -0.66 6.30
C GLU A 51 -3.93 -0.94 5.65
N VAL A 52 -3.31 -2.06 6.05
CA VAL A 52 -2.08 -2.57 5.46
C VAL A 52 -2.38 -3.88 4.74
N ILE A 53 -2.10 -3.91 3.43
CA ILE A 53 -2.17 -5.11 2.61
C ILE A 53 -0.79 -5.78 2.65
N ASP A 54 -0.71 -6.97 3.25
CA ASP A 54 0.51 -7.77 3.27
C ASP A 54 0.77 -8.38 1.88
N LEU A 55 1.91 -8.02 1.28
CA LEU A 55 2.32 -8.51 -0.03
C LEU A 55 3.04 -9.86 -0.01
N VAL A 56 3.38 -10.41 1.16
CA VAL A 56 4.07 -11.72 1.27
C VAL A 56 3.31 -12.85 0.56
N PRO A 57 1.97 -13.00 0.69
CA PRO A 57 1.23 -14.04 -0.03
C PRO A 57 1.34 -13.92 -1.55
N LEU A 58 1.33 -12.68 -2.08
CA LEU A 58 1.42 -12.41 -3.52
C LEU A 58 2.79 -12.84 -4.08
N PHE A 59 3.86 -12.55 -3.36
CA PHE A 59 5.20 -12.96 -3.77
C PHE A 59 5.36 -14.48 -3.82
N LYS A 60 4.77 -15.21 -2.87
CA LYS A 60 4.73 -16.68 -2.91
C LYS A 60 4.03 -17.21 -4.16
N THR A 61 2.95 -16.57 -4.60
CA THR A 61 2.29 -16.92 -5.86
C THR A 61 3.21 -16.74 -7.06
N PHE A 62 4.00 -15.66 -7.11
CA PHE A 62 4.95 -15.44 -8.20
C PHE A 62 6.09 -16.45 -8.21
N GLU A 63 6.56 -16.91 -7.04
CA GLU A 63 7.57 -17.97 -6.96
C GLU A 63 7.02 -19.30 -7.49
N LEU A 64 5.79 -19.67 -7.13
CA LEU A 64 5.13 -20.88 -7.61
C LEU A 64 4.88 -20.86 -9.13
N MET A 65 4.55 -19.69 -9.69
CA MET A 65 4.40 -19.53 -11.14
C MET A 65 5.72 -19.72 -11.88
N LYS A 66 6.83 -19.17 -11.36
CA LYS A 66 8.17 -19.35 -11.95
C LYS A 66 8.62 -20.80 -12.02
N THR A 67 8.15 -21.64 -11.10
CA THR A 67 8.47 -23.09 -11.09
C THR A 67 7.61 -23.93 -12.03
N GLY A 68 6.48 -23.40 -12.53
CA GLY A 68 5.61 -24.11 -13.48
C GLY A 68 6.03 -23.99 -14.95
N ASP A 69 6.96 -23.08 -15.26
CA ASP A 69 7.50 -22.83 -16.59
C ASP A 69 8.86 -23.53 -16.84
N GLN A 70 9.29 -24.45 -15.96
CA GLN A 70 10.50 -25.28 -16.13
C GLN A 70 10.18 -26.75 -16.36
#